data_AF-A0A2M7VQ07-F1
#
_entry.id   AF-A0A2M7VQ07-F1
#
_cell.length_a   1.000
_cell.length_b   1.000
_cell.length_c   1.000
_cell.angle_alpha   90.00
_cell.angle_beta   90.00
_cell.angle_gamma   90.00
#
_symmetry.space_group_name_H-M   'P 1'
#
loop_
_entity.id
_entity.type
_entity.pdbx_description
1 polymer ?
#
loop_
_entity_poly.entity_id
_entity_poly.type
_entity_poly.pdbx_seq_one_letter_code
_entity_poly.pdbx_strand_id
1 'polypeptide(L)'
;ARQFRVTSFIGEEFKILSDFKTLLDQHFNQKDQMLCAHNGKEFDFPYIARRMVINRISIPEKLNLFGKKPWEVPHLDTLELWKFGDYKHYTSLKLLANILDIPSPKDDIDGSEVAEVFYKEKNANRIKIYCEKDTITVAQLLLRFNNLPILNSEEIVLV
;
A
#
# COMPACT_ATOMS: atom_id res chain seq x y z
N ALA A 1 -19.99 8.86 -9.65
CA ALA A 1 -19.54 9.25 -8.29
C ALA A 1 -18.14 8.71 -8.08
N ARG A 2 -17.34 9.39 -7.25
CA ARG A 2 -15.98 8.95 -6.91
C ARG A 2 -16.06 7.68 -6.06
N GLN A 3 -15.24 6.67 -6.39
CA GLN A 3 -15.19 5.40 -5.66
C GLN A 3 -13.74 4.95 -5.49
N PHE A 4 -13.40 4.52 -4.28
CA PHE A 4 -12.12 3.93 -3.91
C PHE A 4 -12.35 2.47 -3.54
N ARG A 5 -11.83 1.56 -4.36
CA ARG A 5 -12.03 0.11 -4.21
C ARG A 5 -10.83 -0.48 -3.49
N VAL A 6 -11.09 -1.22 -2.42
CA VAL A 6 -10.07 -1.89 -1.60
C VAL A 6 -10.26 -3.39 -1.78
N THR A 7 -9.23 -4.06 -2.29
CA THR A 7 -9.20 -5.51 -2.49
C THR A 7 -8.12 -6.11 -1.61
N SER A 8 -8.45 -7.18 -0.90
CA SER A 8 -7.51 -7.90 -0.04
C SER A 8 -7.25 -9.31 -0.56
N PHE A 9 -6.00 -9.74 -0.48
CA PHE A 9 -5.59 -11.10 -0.82
C PHE A 9 -5.21 -11.87 0.45
N ILE A 10 -5.88 -12.98 0.72
CA ILE A 10 -5.59 -13.88 1.85
C ILE A 10 -5.36 -15.29 1.31
N GLY A 11 -4.37 -15.99 1.85
CA GLY A 11 -4.09 -17.38 1.53
C GLY A 11 -2.60 -17.67 1.55
N GLU A 12 -2.20 -18.68 0.79
CA GLU A 12 -0.80 -19.05 0.62
C GLU A 12 -0.05 -18.01 -0.22
N GLU A 13 1.23 -17.81 0.11
CA GLU A 13 2.06 -16.77 -0.49
C GLU A 13 2.06 -16.82 -2.04
N PHE A 14 2.25 -18.00 -2.63
CA PHE A 14 2.26 -18.16 -4.08
C PHE A 14 0.97 -17.65 -4.72
N LYS A 15 -0.18 -17.95 -4.11
CA LYS A 15 -1.49 -17.54 -4.59
C LYS A 15 -1.68 -16.03 -4.44
N ILE A 16 -1.35 -15.47 -3.28
CA ILE A 16 -1.43 -14.02 -3.03
C ILE A 16 -0.60 -13.25 -4.08
N LEU A 17 0.65 -13.67 -4.31
CA LEU A 17 1.54 -13.02 -5.27
C LEU A 17 1.04 -13.15 -6.71
N SER A 18 0.50 -14.32 -7.09
CA SER A 18 -0.05 -14.56 -8.42
C SER A 18 -1.32 -13.74 -8.68
N ASP A 19 -2.20 -13.65 -7.69
CA ASP A 19 -3.44 -12.87 -7.77
C ASP A 19 -3.12 -11.36 -7.82
N PHE A 20 -2.17 -10.87 -7.01
CA PHE A 20 -1.70 -9.49 -7.07
C PHE A 20 -1.05 -9.15 -8.42
N LYS A 21 -0.20 -10.03 -8.96
CA LYS A 21 0.37 -9.86 -10.30
C LYS A 21 -0.74 -9.77 -11.36
N THR A 22 -1.73 -10.64 -11.29
CA THR A 22 -2.86 -10.66 -12.23
C THR A 22 -3.63 -9.35 -12.19
N LEU A 23 -3.89 -8.82 -10.98
CA LEU A 23 -4.50 -7.52 -10.79
C LEU A 23 -3.71 -6.40 -11.49
N LEU A 24 -2.39 -6.37 -11.30
CA LEU A 24 -1.53 -5.36 -11.93
C LEU A 24 -1.52 -5.47 -13.45
N ASP A 25 -1.35 -6.68 -13.98
CA ASP A 25 -1.25 -6.89 -15.42
C ASP A 25 -2.57 -6.67 -16.16
N GLN A 26 -3.72 -6.89 -15.51
CA GLN A 26 -5.04 -6.74 -16.15
C GLN A 26 -5.64 -5.35 -15.95
N HIS A 27 -5.46 -4.74 -14.77
CA HIS A 27 -6.20 -3.54 -14.39
C HIS A 27 -5.33 -2.31 -14.13
N PHE A 28 -4.04 -2.48 -13.84
CA PHE A 28 -3.11 -1.39 -13.50
C PHE A 28 -1.87 -1.35 -14.39
N ASN A 29 -2.01 -1.68 -15.67
CA ASN A 29 -0.90 -1.78 -16.63
C ASN A 29 -0.66 -0.49 -17.44
N GLN A 30 -1.56 0.49 -17.40
CA GLN A 30 -1.48 1.70 -18.22
C GLN A 30 -0.46 2.69 -17.67
N LYS A 31 0.15 3.51 -18.54
CA LYS A 31 1.27 4.39 -18.15
C LYS A 31 0.90 5.46 -17.12
N ASP A 32 -0.33 5.95 -17.15
CA ASP A 32 -0.91 6.94 -16.25
C ASP A 32 -1.35 6.37 -14.89
N GLN A 33 -1.35 5.04 -14.75
CA GLN A 33 -1.63 4.37 -13.48
C GLN A 33 -0.32 4.18 -12.69
N MET A 34 -0.30 4.64 -11.44
CA MET A 34 0.88 4.55 -10.57
C MET A 34 0.59 3.69 -9.34
N LEU A 35 1.61 2.99 -8.84
CA LEU A 35 1.54 2.37 -7.51
C LEU A 35 1.81 3.43 -6.46
N CYS A 36 1.01 3.47 -5.40
CA CYS A 36 1.18 4.40 -4.30
C CYS A 36 1.28 3.63 -2.98
N ALA A 37 2.19 4.05 -2.11
CA ALA A 37 2.40 3.45 -0.79
C ALA A 37 2.92 4.50 0.21
N HIS A 38 3.15 4.09 1.45
CA HIS A 38 3.86 4.87 2.45
C HIS A 38 5.15 4.12 2.81
N ASN A 39 6.31 4.65 2.41
CA ASN A 39 7.61 3.95 2.45
C ASN A 39 7.70 2.69 1.55
N GLY A 40 6.85 2.58 0.53
CA GLY A 40 6.83 1.42 -0.35
C GLY A 40 7.99 1.34 -1.32
N LYS A 41 8.63 2.46 -1.67
CA LYS A 41 9.84 2.44 -2.51
C LYS A 41 11.03 1.78 -1.79
N GLU A 42 11.13 1.95 -0.48
CA GLU A 42 12.21 1.35 0.31
C GLU A 42 11.85 -0.04 0.84
N PHE A 43 10.56 -0.34 1.01
CA PHE A 43 10.09 -1.60 1.61
C PHE A 43 9.16 -2.42 0.71
N ASP A 44 7.90 -2.02 0.55
CA ASP A 44 6.83 -2.84 -0.05
C ASP A 44 7.16 -3.36 -1.45
N PHE A 45 7.49 -2.46 -2.38
CA PHE A 45 7.72 -2.84 -3.78
C PHE A 45 8.96 -3.74 -3.95
N PRO A 46 10.13 -3.40 -3.35
CA PRO A 46 11.27 -4.32 -3.36
C PRO A 46 10.98 -5.65 -2.68
N TYR A 47 10.25 -5.66 -1.57
CA TYR A 47 9.94 -6.89 -0.83
C TYR A 47 9.08 -7.82 -1.68
N ILE A 48 7.96 -7.33 -2.22
CA ILE A 48 7.06 -8.10 -3.09
C ILE A 48 7.82 -8.65 -4.31
N ALA A 49 8.61 -7.82 -5.00
CA ALA A 49 9.39 -8.26 -6.16
C ALA A 49 10.37 -9.40 -5.81
N ARG A 50 11.08 -9.31 -4.66
CA ARG A 50 11.95 -10.39 -4.19
C ARG A 50 11.17 -11.66 -3.87
N ARG A 51 10.00 -11.56 -3.23
CA ARG A 51 9.13 -12.73 -2.95
C ARG A 51 8.63 -13.39 -4.23
N MET A 52 8.33 -12.61 -5.28
CA MET A 52 8.01 -13.14 -6.61
C MET A 52 9.17 -13.92 -7.22
N VAL A 53 10.41 -13.39 -7.16
CA VAL A 53 11.61 -14.11 -7.63
C VAL A 53 11.80 -15.44 -6.90
N ILE A 54 11.67 -15.45 -5.57
CA ILE A 54 11.77 -16.66 -4.74
C ILE A 54 10.74 -17.71 -5.18
N ASN A 55 9.50 -17.28 -5.42
CA ASN A 55 8.40 -18.13 -5.86
C ASN A 55 8.39 -18.41 -7.37
N ARG A 56 9.41 -17.96 -8.12
CA ARG A 56 9.52 -18.10 -9.59
C ARG A 56 8.32 -17.51 -10.35
N ILE A 57 7.73 -16.46 -9.81
CA ILE A 57 6.67 -15.66 -10.44
C ILE A 57 7.34 -14.53 -11.22
N SER A 58 6.95 -14.31 -12.48
CA SER A 58 7.50 -13.21 -13.27
C SER A 58 7.08 -11.85 -12.70
N ILE A 59 8.02 -10.90 -12.70
CA ILE A 59 7.80 -9.58 -12.11
C ILE A 59 6.93 -8.74 -13.07
N PRO A 60 5.80 -8.17 -12.61
CA PRO A 60 4.95 -7.30 -13.44
C PRO A 60 5.71 -6.02 -13.81
N GLU A 61 5.38 -5.42 -14.95
CA GLU A 61 6.11 -4.25 -15.49
C GLU A 61 6.14 -3.07 -14.50
N LYS A 62 5.07 -2.90 -13.71
CA LYS A 62 4.97 -1.88 -12.66
C LYS A 62 5.97 -2.07 -11.53
N LEU A 63 6.42 -3.28 -11.25
CA LEU A 63 7.45 -3.56 -10.24
C LEU A 63 8.85 -3.73 -10.85
N ASN A 64 8.95 -3.84 -12.17
CA ASN A 64 10.22 -3.95 -12.87
C ASN A 64 10.86 -2.57 -13.05
N LEU A 65 11.83 -2.25 -12.18
CA LEU A 65 12.54 -0.97 -12.17
C LEU A 65 13.96 -1.04 -12.77
N PHE A 66 14.38 -2.21 -13.29
CA PHE A 66 15.73 -2.37 -13.83
C PHE A 66 15.97 -1.42 -15.00
N GLY A 67 17.04 -0.63 -14.91
CA GLY A 67 17.45 0.31 -15.96
C GLY A 67 16.55 1.55 -16.10
N LYS A 68 15.49 1.70 -15.28
CA LYS A 68 14.64 2.89 -15.29
C LYS A 68 15.32 4.05 -14.59
N LYS A 69 15.23 5.24 -15.16
CA LYS A 69 15.64 6.49 -14.54
C LYS A 69 14.62 6.90 -13.46
N PRO A 70 14.98 7.74 -12.48
CA PRO A 70 14.09 8.11 -11.39
C PRO A 70 12.72 8.65 -11.84
N TRP A 71 12.65 9.40 -12.95
CA TRP A 71 11.41 9.95 -13.51
C TRP A 71 10.59 8.95 -14.35
N GLU A 72 11.12 7.76 -14.62
CA GLU A 72 10.42 6.68 -15.33
C GLU A 72 9.77 5.69 -14.36
N VAL A 73 10.03 5.84 -13.05
CA VAL A 73 9.49 4.98 -11.99
C VAL A 73 8.00 5.30 -11.78
N PRO A 74 7.07 4.35 -12.03
CA PRO A 74 5.63 4.59 -11.93
C PRO A 74 5.12 4.48 -10.48
N HIS A 75 5.92 4.93 -9.51
CA HIS A 75 5.63 4.80 -8.07
C HIS A 75 5.55 6.16 -7.40
N LEU A 76 4.47 6.36 -6.63
CA LEU A 76 4.31 7.43 -5.67
C LEU A 76 4.57 6.88 -4.27
N ASP A 77 5.21 7.69 -3.43
CA ASP A 77 5.46 7.33 -2.04
C ASP A 77 5.10 8.51 -1.15
N THR A 78 4.10 8.33 -0.30
CA THR A 78 3.59 9.40 0.57
C THR A 78 4.62 9.85 1.61
N LEU A 79 5.54 8.97 2.04
CA LEU A 79 6.65 9.38 2.91
C LEU A 79 7.61 10.28 2.14
N GLU A 80 7.88 9.94 0.89
CA GLU A 80 8.72 10.76 0.02
C GLU A 80 8.07 12.13 -0.29
N LEU A 81 6.77 12.15 -0.56
CA LEU A 81 6.03 13.40 -0.79
C LEU A 81 6.04 14.31 0.44
N TRP A 82 5.97 13.73 1.64
CA TRP A 82 6.00 14.48 2.90
C TRP A 82 7.37 15.09 3.23
N LYS A 83 8.48 14.57 2.67
CA LYS A 83 9.81 15.03 3.06
C LYS A 83 10.13 16.47 2.65
N PHE A 84 9.43 17.04 1.65
CA PHE A 84 9.68 18.39 1.12
C PHE A 84 11.18 18.73 0.85
N GLY A 85 11.96 17.73 0.42
CA GLY A 85 13.40 17.88 0.15
C GLY A 85 14.31 17.49 1.32
N ASP A 86 13.76 17.10 2.46
CA ASP A 86 14.53 16.61 3.61
C ASP A 86 15.15 15.23 3.34
N TYR A 87 16.37 15.03 3.84
CA TYR A 87 17.21 13.87 3.58
C TYR A 87 16.96 12.71 4.56
N LYS A 88 16.51 12.98 5.80
CA LYS A 88 16.32 11.94 6.82
C LYS A 88 15.09 12.16 7.70
N HIS A 89 13.90 11.81 7.20
CA HIS A 89 12.70 11.80 8.05
C HIS A 89 11.82 10.59 7.76
N TYR A 90 11.99 9.55 8.57
CA TYR A 90 10.93 8.56 8.73
C TYR A 90 9.82 9.19 9.58
N THR A 91 8.62 9.31 9.00
CA THR A 91 7.42 9.75 9.70
C THR A 91 6.39 8.64 9.55
N SER A 92 5.90 8.08 10.65
CA SER A 92 4.97 6.96 10.56
C SER A 92 3.63 7.38 9.95
N LEU A 93 2.97 6.43 9.27
CA LEU A 93 1.64 6.61 8.69
C LEU A 93 0.64 7.14 9.74
N LYS A 94 0.68 6.55 10.93
CA LYS A 94 -0.16 6.92 12.08
C LYS A 94 0.07 8.36 12.55
N LEU A 95 1.33 8.80 12.60
CA LEU A 95 1.66 10.17 12.99
C LEU A 95 1.14 11.17 11.94
N LEU A 96 1.34 10.89 10.65
CA LEU A 96 0.83 11.75 9.58
C LEU A 96 -0.70 11.82 9.58
N ALA A 97 -1.38 10.69 9.75
CA ALA A 97 -2.83 10.65 9.83
C ALA A 97 -3.35 11.51 10.99
N ASN A 98 -2.69 11.45 12.15
CA ASN A 98 -3.04 12.25 13.32
C ASN A 98 -2.83 13.75 13.07
N ILE A 99 -1.65 14.16 12.57
CA ILE A 99 -1.31 15.56 12.29
C ILE A 99 -2.29 16.19 11.28
N LEU A 100 -2.75 15.40 10.33
CA LEU A 100 -3.63 15.87 9.25
C LEU A 100 -5.11 15.66 9.56
N ASP A 101 -5.50 15.34 10.80
CA ASP A 101 -6.90 15.10 11.18
C ASP A 101 -7.60 14.07 10.26
N ILE A 102 -6.86 13.06 9.78
CA ILE A 102 -7.44 11.95 9.05
C ILE A 102 -7.94 10.95 10.08
N PRO A 103 -9.23 10.55 10.03
CA PRO A 103 -9.75 9.54 10.94
C PRO A 103 -9.05 8.20 10.64
N SER A 104 -8.03 7.91 11.44
CA SER A 104 -7.47 6.58 11.55
C SER A 104 -8.31 5.82 12.59
N PRO A 105 -8.83 4.64 12.26
CA PRO A 105 -9.51 3.81 13.25
C PRO A 105 -8.58 3.60 14.44
N LYS A 106 -9.09 3.67 15.67
CA LYS A 106 -8.33 3.20 16.82
C LYS A 106 -8.09 1.71 16.62
N ASP A 107 -6.87 1.34 16.22
CA ASP A 107 -6.57 -0.04 15.91
C ASP A 107 -6.45 -0.88 17.18
N ASP A 108 -6.89 -2.12 17.04
CA ASP A 108 -6.77 -3.17 18.04
C ASP A 108 -5.43 -3.91 17.95
N ILE A 109 -4.65 -3.69 16.88
CA ILE A 109 -3.26 -4.16 16.69
C ILE A 109 -2.39 -3.14 15.97
N ASP A 110 -1.08 -3.21 16.16
CA ASP A 110 -0.07 -2.53 15.33
C ASP A 110 0.84 -3.50 14.56
N GLY A 111 1.73 -2.94 13.72
CA GLY A 111 2.63 -3.71 12.87
C GLY A 111 3.55 -4.70 13.61
N SER A 112 3.85 -4.46 14.90
CA SER A 112 4.65 -5.37 15.72
C SER A 112 3.87 -6.61 16.17
N GLU A 113 2.54 -6.52 16.21
CA GLU A 113 1.65 -7.59 16.67
C GLU A 113 1.22 -8.54 15.54
N VAL A 114 1.43 -8.16 14.26
CA VAL A 114 1.04 -8.96 13.09
C VAL A 114 1.56 -10.40 13.16
N ALA A 115 2.80 -10.60 13.59
CA ALA A 115 3.39 -11.94 13.71
C ALA A 115 2.69 -12.79 14.77
N GLU A 116 2.34 -12.20 15.91
CA GLU A 116 1.61 -12.88 16.98
C GLU A 116 0.20 -13.28 16.52
N VAL A 117 -0.53 -12.35 15.90
CA VAL A 117 -1.86 -12.59 15.35
C VAL A 117 -1.85 -13.69 14.30
N PHE A 118 -0.84 -13.70 13.43
CA PHE A 118 -0.74 -14.70 12.37
C PHE A 118 -0.35 -16.09 12.92
N TYR A 119 0.71 -16.17 13.74
CA TYR A 119 1.27 -17.46 14.14
C TYR A 119 0.57 -18.07 15.36
N LYS A 120 0.17 -17.26 16.33
CA LYS A 120 -0.46 -17.74 17.58
C LYS A 120 -1.97 -17.72 17.48
N GLU A 121 -2.55 -16.56 17.17
CA GLU A 121 -4.03 -16.41 17.14
C GLU A 121 -4.66 -17.04 15.89
N LYS A 122 -3.86 -17.27 14.83
CA LYS A 122 -4.33 -17.78 13.54
C LYS A 122 -5.44 -16.93 12.92
N ASN A 123 -5.39 -15.61 13.13
CA ASN A 123 -6.46 -14.70 12.75
C ASN A 123 -6.06 -13.78 11.58
N ALA A 124 -5.98 -14.36 10.38
CA ALA A 124 -5.65 -13.61 9.16
C ALA A 124 -6.68 -12.51 8.82
N ASN A 125 -7.95 -12.68 9.22
CA ASN A 125 -8.99 -11.67 8.98
C ASN A 125 -8.72 -10.37 9.76
N ARG A 126 -8.18 -10.47 10.97
CA ARG A 126 -7.79 -9.31 11.78
C ARG A 126 -6.66 -8.53 11.11
N ILE A 127 -5.67 -9.24 10.56
CA ILE A 127 -4.56 -8.65 9.79
C ILE A 127 -5.09 -7.99 8.49
N LYS A 128 -6.02 -8.65 7.79
CA LYS A 128 -6.68 -8.06 6.60
C LYS A 128 -7.31 -6.70 6.94
N ILE A 129 -8.12 -6.63 8.00
CA ILE A 129 -8.80 -5.39 8.39
C ILE A 129 -7.77 -4.29 8.70
N TYR A 130 -6.68 -4.63 9.39
CA TYR A 130 -5.57 -3.72 9.65
C TYR A 130 -4.94 -3.18 8.33
N CYS A 131 -4.58 -4.07 7.39
CA CYS A 131 -3.99 -3.66 6.10
C CYS A 131 -4.96 -2.85 5.23
N GLU A 132 -6.26 -3.15 5.25
CA GLU A 132 -7.29 -2.38 4.52
C GLU A 132 -7.35 -0.94 5.01
N LYS A 133 -7.31 -0.74 6.33
CA LYS A 133 -7.31 0.59 6.95
C LYS A 133 -6.04 1.38 6.64
N ASP A 134 -4.88 0.73 6.69
CA ASP A 134 -3.61 1.37 6.30
C ASP A 134 -3.66 1.81 4.82
N THR A 135 -4.18 0.96 3.94
CA THR A 135 -4.36 1.27 2.51
C THR A 135 -5.29 2.46 2.29
N ILE A 136 -6.41 2.51 3.00
CA ILE A 136 -7.33 3.66 2.98
C ILE A 136 -6.63 4.92 3.48
N THR A 137 -5.87 4.82 4.57
CA THR A 137 -5.15 5.96 5.16
C THR A 137 -4.12 6.54 4.20
N VAL A 138 -3.38 5.71 3.45
CA VAL A 138 -2.48 6.16 2.39
C VAL A 138 -3.22 6.96 1.32
N ALA A 139 -4.39 6.49 0.89
CA ALA A 139 -5.21 7.23 -0.07
C ALA A 139 -5.71 8.56 0.51
N GLN A 140 -6.13 8.59 1.77
CA GLN A 140 -6.52 9.82 2.47
C GLN A 140 -5.39 10.83 2.57
N LEU A 141 -4.17 10.38 2.89
CA LEU A 141 -2.97 11.23 2.91
C LEU A 141 -2.71 11.86 1.56
N LEU A 142 -2.75 11.06 0.49
CA LEU A 142 -2.51 11.57 -0.86
C LEU A 142 -3.52 12.68 -1.22
N LEU A 143 -4.78 12.55 -0.81
CA LEU A 143 -5.79 13.60 -1.01
C LEU A 143 -5.48 14.85 -0.20
N ARG A 144 -5.13 14.67 1.08
CA ARG A 144 -4.80 15.79 1.96
C ARG A 144 -3.55 16.54 1.51
N PHE A 145 -2.54 15.86 0.98
CA PHE A 145 -1.37 16.50 0.37
C PHE A 145 -1.74 17.38 -0.83
N ASN A 146 -2.83 17.06 -1.53
CA ASN A 146 -3.37 17.84 -2.64
C ASN A 146 -4.49 18.81 -2.22
N ASN A 147 -4.72 19.01 -0.91
CA ASN A 147 -5.83 19.81 -0.36
C ASN A 147 -7.22 19.39 -0.87
N LEU A 148 -7.39 18.11 -1.22
CA LEU A 148 -8.68 17.55 -1.61
C LEU A 148 -9.44 17.02 -0.40
N PRO A 149 -10.78 16.98 -0.45
CA PRO A 149 -11.58 16.30 0.56
C PRO A 149 -11.20 14.82 0.71
N ILE A 150 -11.16 14.37 1.95
CA ILE A 150 -11.03 12.95 2.30
C ILE A 150 -12.23 12.16 1.77
N LEU A 151 -12.03 10.86 1.55
CA LEU A 151 -13.09 9.93 1.18
C LEU A 151 -14.10 9.80 2.33
N ASN A 152 -15.38 9.85 1.99
CA ASN A 152 -16.47 9.45 2.87
C ASN A 152 -16.64 7.93 2.88
N SER A 153 -17.36 7.40 3.87
CA SER A 153 -17.65 5.96 3.99
C SER A 153 -18.30 5.37 2.74
N GLU A 154 -19.19 6.11 2.08
CA GLU A 154 -19.93 5.66 0.90
C GLU A 154 -19.05 5.62 -0.36
N GLU A 155 -17.91 6.31 -0.35
CA GLU A 155 -16.94 6.30 -1.44
C GLU A 155 -15.97 5.11 -1.33
N ILE A 156 -15.92 4.42 -0.18
CA ILE A 156 -15.01 3.30 0.06
C ILE A 156 -15.77 1.98 -0.14
N VAL A 157 -15.30 1.17 -1.09
CA VAL A 157 -15.89 -0.13 -1.42
C VAL A 157 -14.89 -1.24 -1.15
N LEU A 158 -15.14 -2.07 -0.15
CA LEU A 158 -14.39 -3.31 0.07
C LEU A 158 -14.88 -4.37 -0.93
N VAL A 159 -13.96 -5.00 -1.65
CA VAL A 159 -14.22 -5.99 -2.73
C VAL A 159 -13.84 -7.38 -2.29
#